data_AF-A0A532AR79-F1
#
_entry.id   AF-A0A532AR79-F1
#
_cell.length_a   1.000
_cell.length_b   1.000
_cell.length_c   1.000
_cell.angle_alpha   90.00
_cell.angle_beta   90.00
_cell.angle_gamma   90.00
#
_symmetry.space_group_name_H-M   'P 1'
#
loop_
_entity.id
_entity.type
_entity.pdbx_description
1 polymer ?
#
loop_
_entity_poly.entity_id
_entity_poly.type
_entity_poly.pdbx_seq_one_letter_code
_entity_poly.pdbx_strand_id
1 'polypeptide(L)'
;CFAGYARHFMAARLRRQHTLPSALRRALAAGTGLLARAARHDLVGKLPLSEGARHALRGDRLNRLAQLLAAANEDELYRRLTGSSTENLSLHQPPSSIHVEHRLDGLLSRLLYDDMAGYLPGDILVKLDRASMANSLEGRCPLLDHRVVEFAWRLPTNTKVRNGKGKWILR
;
A
#
# COMPACT_ATOMS: atom_id res chain seq x y z
N CYS A 1 -11.15 -2.69 -4.89
CA CYS A 1 -11.86 -3.97 -4.65
C CYS A 1 -10.99 -5.25 -4.64
N PHE A 2 -10.06 -5.50 -5.58
CA PHE A 2 -9.36 -6.81 -5.76
C PHE A 2 -7.90 -6.93 -5.23
N ALA A 3 -7.40 -5.94 -4.49
CA ALA A 3 -6.06 -5.98 -3.89
C ALA A 3 -4.88 -6.13 -4.87
N GLY A 4 -4.69 -5.17 -5.77
CA GLY A 4 -3.65 -5.20 -6.82
C GLY A 4 -2.35 -4.43 -6.57
N TYR A 5 -2.32 -3.48 -5.63
CA TYR A 5 -1.16 -2.60 -5.39
C TYR A 5 -0.21 -3.13 -4.31
N ALA A 6 1.04 -2.69 -4.37
CA ALA A 6 2.10 -3.07 -3.43
C ALA A 6 1.69 -2.89 -1.95
N ARG A 7 1.02 -1.77 -1.64
CA ARG A 7 0.50 -1.47 -0.29
C ARG A 7 -0.46 -2.54 0.26
N HIS A 8 -1.19 -3.24 -0.60
CA HIS A 8 -2.11 -4.30 -0.20
C HIS A 8 -1.37 -5.55 0.28
N PHE A 9 -0.30 -5.93 -0.40
CA PHE A 9 0.53 -7.07 0.00
C PHE A 9 1.32 -6.73 1.27
N MET A 10 1.77 -5.48 1.38
CA MET A 10 2.45 -4.98 2.57
C MET A 10 1.52 -4.99 3.78
N ALA A 11 0.27 -4.53 3.65
CA ALA A 11 -0.74 -4.64 4.70
C ALA A 11 -0.95 -6.10 5.15
N ALA A 12 -1.10 -7.03 4.20
CA ALA A 12 -1.29 -8.45 4.54
C ALA A 12 -0.07 -9.08 5.25
N ARG A 13 1.16 -8.69 4.84
CA ARG A 13 2.41 -9.18 5.44
C ARG A 13 2.66 -8.57 6.82
N LEU A 14 2.46 -7.28 6.95
CA LEU A 14 2.70 -6.51 8.16
C LEU A 14 1.59 -6.73 9.19
N ARG A 15 0.39 -7.18 8.81
CA ARG A 15 -0.63 -7.60 9.79
C ARG A 15 -0.09 -8.64 10.78
N ARG A 16 0.75 -9.57 10.32
CA ARG A 16 1.39 -10.58 11.19
C ARG A 16 2.35 -9.99 12.21
N GLN A 17 2.84 -8.76 12.03
CA GLN A 17 3.72 -8.12 13.00
C GLN A 17 2.98 -7.66 14.25
N HIS A 18 1.65 -7.47 14.17
CA HIS A 18 0.84 -7.03 15.30
C HIS A 18 0.61 -8.15 16.33
N THR A 19 1.00 -9.39 16.03
CA THR A 19 1.07 -10.48 17.01
C THR A 19 2.36 -10.47 17.83
N LEU A 20 3.36 -9.64 17.46
CA LEU A 20 4.64 -9.55 18.16
C LEU A 20 4.56 -8.54 19.31
N PRO A 21 5.25 -8.78 20.44
CA PRO A 21 5.37 -7.80 21.52
C PRO A 21 5.96 -6.48 21.05
N SER A 22 5.49 -5.37 21.62
CA SER A 22 5.88 -4.01 21.24
C SER A 22 7.39 -3.74 21.35
N ALA A 23 8.08 -4.39 22.28
CA ALA A 23 9.54 -4.30 22.45
C ALA A 23 10.29 -4.90 21.26
N LEU A 24 9.91 -6.11 20.83
CA LEU A 24 10.54 -6.81 19.71
C LEU A 24 10.34 -6.04 18.40
N ARG A 25 9.13 -5.51 18.18
CA ARG A 25 8.82 -4.69 17.01
C ARG A 25 9.66 -3.41 16.97
N ARG A 26 9.83 -2.73 18.12
CA ARG A 26 10.70 -1.53 18.22
C ARG A 26 12.17 -1.87 17.97
N ALA A 27 12.65 -3.00 18.47
CA ALA A 27 14.01 -3.47 18.20
C ALA A 27 14.23 -3.74 16.69
N LEU A 28 13.28 -4.41 16.03
CA LEU A 28 13.33 -4.64 14.58
C LEU A 28 13.28 -3.33 13.77
N ALA A 29 12.43 -2.38 14.17
CA ALA A 29 12.36 -1.07 13.54
C ALA A 29 13.66 -0.26 13.73
N ALA A 30 14.24 -0.29 14.94
CA ALA A 30 15.52 0.36 15.22
C ALA A 30 16.66 -0.28 14.43
N GLY A 31 16.73 -1.62 14.40
CA GLY A 31 17.74 -2.36 13.65
C GLY A 31 17.67 -2.08 12.15
N THR A 32 16.46 -2.12 11.57
CA THR A 32 16.25 -1.76 10.15
C THR A 32 16.58 -0.29 9.86
N GLY A 33 16.31 0.62 10.79
CA GLY A 33 16.69 2.03 10.68
C GLY A 33 18.21 2.27 10.74
N LEU A 34 18.93 1.55 11.60
CA LEU A 34 20.39 1.58 11.66
C LEU A 34 21.02 1.02 10.38
N LEU A 35 20.48 -0.09 9.86
CA LEU A 35 20.88 -0.64 8.56
C LEU A 35 20.60 0.34 7.42
N ALA A 36 19.47 1.03 7.45
CA ALA A 36 19.14 2.07 6.46
C ALA A 36 20.17 3.20 6.46
N ARG A 37 20.59 3.66 7.65
CA ARG A 37 21.64 4.68 7.81
C ARG A 37 22.98 4.19 7.29
N ALA A 38 23.41 2.99 7.67
CA ALA A 38 24.65 2.39 7.19
C ALA A 38 24.65 2.23 5.65
N ALA A 39 23.51 1.84 5.07
CA ALA A 39 23.36 1.70 3.63
C ALA A 39 23.42 3.01 2.84
N ARG A 40 23.15 4.16 3.48
CA ARG A 40 23.25 5.50 2.86
C ARG A 40 24.68 6.01 2.72
N HIS A 41 25.63 5.50 3.51
CA HIS A 41 27.03 5.93 3.48
C HIS A 41 27.88 5.19 2.44
N ASP A 42 27.31 4.80 1.29
CA ASP A 42 27.97 4.09 0.19
C ASP A 42 28.63 2.73 0.50
N LEU A 43 28.46 2.22 1.73
CA LEU A 43 28.96 0.90 2.13
C LEU A 43 28.31 -0.24 1.32
N VAL A 44 27.05 -0.06 0.90
CA VAL A 44 26.32 -1.06 0.09
C VAL A 44 26.75 -1.06 -1.38
N GLY A 45 27.28 0.05 -1.88
CA GLY A 45 27.87 0.11 -3.23
C GLY A 45 29.16 -0.69 -3.34
N LYS A 46 29.92 -0.81 -2.24
CA LYS A 46 31.22 -1.50 -2.16
C LYS A 46 31.13 -3.01 -1.92
N LEU A 47 29.95 -3.53 -1.57
CA LEU A 47 29.76 -4.97 -1.36
C LEU A 47 29.54 -5.70 -2.69
N PRO A 48 30.10 -6.92 -2.87
CA PRO A 48 29.89 -7.75 -4.05
C PRO A 48 28.51 -8.41 -4.01
N LEU A 49 27.46 -7.59 -4.04
CA LEU A 49 26.07 -8.02 -4.01
C LEU A 49 25.47 -7.98 -5.41
N SER A 50 24.54 -8.91 -5.67
CA SER A 50 23.73 -8.88 -6.89
C SER A 50 22.92 -7.58 -6.98
N GLU A 51 22.56 -7.17 -8.19
CA GLU A 51 21.75 -5.94 -8.39
C GLU A 51 20.44 -5.98 -7.60
N GLY A 52 19.78 -7.14 -7.52
CA GLY A 52 18.58 -7.33 -6.73
C GLY A 52 18.79 -7.10 -5.24
N ALA A 53 19.91 -7.58 -4.68
CA ALA A 53 20.27 -7.36 -3.27
C ALA A 53 20.64 -5.90 -3.01
N ARG A 54 21.40 -5.26 -3.90
CA ARG A 54 21.75 -3.83 -3.80
C ARG A 54 20.49 -2.96 -3.87
N HIS A 55 19.55 -3.30 -4.73
CA HIS A 55 18.27 -2.60 -4.86
C HIS A 55 17.36 -2.81 -3.64
N ALA A 56 17.36 -3.99 -3.03
CA ALA A 56 16.64 -4.27 -1.79
C ALA A 56 17.23 -3.51 -0.58
N LEU A 57 18.56 -3.35 -0.56
CA LEU A 57 19.31 -2.66 0.50
C LEU A 57 19.45 -1.15 0.30
N ARG A 58 18.74 -0.56 -0.68
CA ARG A 58 18.68 0.90 -0.81
C ARG A 58 18.16 1.52 0.47
N GLY A 59 18.91 2.48 1.02
CA GLY A 59 18.61 3.10 2.31
C GLY A 59 17.19 3.64 2.42
N ASP A 60 16.60 4.15 1.35
CA ASP A 60 15.23 4.67 1.37
C ASP A 60 14.17 3.58 1.56
N ARG A 61 14.38 2.38 0.99
CA ARG A 61 13.48 1.24 1.18
C ARG A 61 13.58 0.69 2.59
N LEU A 62 14.79 0.60 3.12
CA LEU A 62 15.04 0.18 4.50
C LEU A 62 14.45 1.19 5.49
N ASN A 63 14.59 2.49 5.21
CA ASN A 63 14.00 3.54 6.03
C ASN A 63 12.46 3.49 5.98
N ARG A 64 11.87 3.29 4.79
CA ARG A 64 10.42 3.12 4.67
C ARG A 64 9.94 1.86 5.41
N LEU A 65 10.68 0.75 5.33
CA LEU A 65 10.36 -0.46 6.08
C LEU A 65 10.45 -0.23 7.59
N ALA A 66 11.50 0.43 8.07
CA ALA A 66 11.66 0.77 9.48
C ALA A 66 10.48 1.62 9.99
N GLN A 67 10.05 2.61 9.21
CA GLN A 67 8.86 3.40 9.51
C GLN A 67 7.60 2.54 9.59
N LEU A 68 7.41 1.58 8.68
CA LEU A 68 6.21 0.72 8.72
C LEU A 68 6.25 -0.28 9.88
N LEU A 69 7.43 -0.83 10.19
CA LEU A 69 7.63 -1.72 11.34
C LEU A 69 7.41 -0.99 12.67
N ALA A 70 7.76 0.30 12.75
CA ALA A 70 7.61 1.10 13.96
C ALA A 70 6.17 1.47 14.32
N ALA A 71 5.18 1.20 13.45
CA ALA A 71 3.78 1.53 13.72
C ALA A 71 3.27 0.77 14.96
N ALA A 72 2.70 1.49 15.93
CA ALA A 72 2.26 0.95 17.21
C ALA A 72 0.94 0.16 17.10
N ASN A 73 0.02 0.65 16.29
CA ASN A 73 -1.30 0.06 16.06
C ASN A 73 -1.64 0.03 14.56
N GLU A 74 -2.76 -0.61 14.22
CA GLU A 74 -3.20 -0.76 12.83
C GLU A 74 -3.55 0.59 12.19
N ASP A 75 -4.09 1.55 12.95
CA ASP A 75 -4.38 2.91 12.47
C ASP A 75 -3.13 3.70 12.09
N GLU A 76 -2.06 3.56 12.86
CA GLU A 76 -0.78 4.17 12.56
C GLU A 76 -0.12 3.50 11.37
N LEU A 77 -0.20 2.17 11.26
CA LEU A 77 0.30 1.46 10.09
C LEU A 77 -0.45 1.89 8.84
N TYR A 78 -1.78 2.02 8.93
CA TYR A 78 -2.63 2.55 7.88
C TYR A 78 -2.18 3.93 7.42
N ARG A 79 -2.08 4.90 8.35
CA ARG A 79 -1.60 6.27 8.05
C ARG A 79 -0.23 6.29 7.40
N ARG A 80 0.71 5.43 7.86
CA ARG A 80 2.06 5.34 7.28
C ARG A 80 2.08 4.64 5.92
N LEU A 81 1.11 3.76 5.62
CA LEU A 81 0.98 3.09 4.31
C LEU A 81 0.33 3.99 3.27
N THR A 82 -0.67 4.78 3.66
CA THR A 82 -1.38 5.72 2.79
C THR A 82 -0.66 7.05 2.65
N GLY A 83 0.06 7.47 3.70
CA GLY A 83 0.85 8.69 3.71
C GLY A 83 1.95 8.69 2.64
N SER A 84 1.81 9.58 1.67
CA SER A 84 2.79 9.82 0.62
C SER A 84 3.87 10.78 1.10
N SER A 85 5.13 10.58 0.70
CA SER A 85 6.18 11.60 0.83
C SER A 85 5.86 12.89 0.06
N THR A 86 4.86 12.86 -0.83
CA THR A 86 4.38 13.98 -1.66
C THR A 86 3.10 14.63 -1.14
N GLU A 87 2.63 14.30 0.08
CA GLU A 87 1.49 15.02 0.70
C GLU A 87 1.77 16.52 0.77
N ASN A 88 3.04 16.92 0.91
CA ASN A 88 3.46 18.33 0.90
C ASN A 88 3.55 18.96 -0.49
N LEU A 89 3.43 18.19 -1.57
CA LEU A 89 3.58 18.64 -2.97
C LEU A 89 2.24 18.70 -3.72
N SER A 90 1.18 18.15 -3.13
CA SER A 90 -0.17 18.16 -3.70
C SER A 90 -0.96 19.25 -3.00
N LEU A 91 -1.30 20.35 -3.71
CA LEU A 91 -2.27 21.35 -3.23
C LEU A 91 -3.67 20.76 -3.04
N HIS A 92 -3.89 19.55 -3.53
CA HIS A 92 -5.06 18.75 -3.20
C HIS A 92 -4.87 18.08 -1.85
N GLN A 93 -5.59 18.61 -0.85
CA GLN A 93 -6.08 17.75 0.21
C GLN A 93 -6.75 16.55 -0.45
N PRO A 94 -6.42 15.30 -0.07
CA PRO A 94 -7.27 14.19 -0.47
C PRO A 94 -8.69 14.57 -0.05
N PRO A 95 -9.71 14.38 -0.91
CA PRO A 95 -11.09 14.54 -0.47
C PRO A 95 -11.17 13.78 0.83
N SER A 96 -11.58 14.48 1.89
CA SER A 96 -11.69 13.96 3.25
C SER A 96 -12.12 12.51 3.13
N SER A 97 -11.23 11.59 3.51
CA SER A 97 -11.52 10.15 3.43
C SER A 97 -12.93 10.02 3.96
N ILE A 98 -13.89 9.64 3.09
CA ILE A 98 -15.30 9.64 3.47
C ILE A 98 -15.32 8.85 4.77
N HIS A 99 -15.59 9.55 5.88
CA HIS A 99 -15.46 8.97 7.21
C HIS A 99 -16.66 8.06 7.36
N VAL A 100 -16.55 6.88 6.76
CA VAL A 100 -17.57 5.88 6.88
C VAL A 100 -17.34 5.22 8.22
N GLU A 101 -18.27 5.45 9.14
CA GLU A 101 -18.42 4.77 10.44
C GLU A 101 -18.54 3.24 10.33
N HIS A 102 -18.55 2.67 9.12
CA HIS A 102 -18.50 1.24 8.93
C HIS A 102 -17.15 0.70 9.41
N ARG A 103 -17.24 -0.11 10.46
CA ARG A 103 -16.17 -0.95 10.97
C ARG A 103 -15.77 -1.94 9.86
N LEU A 104 -14.91 -1.51 8.95
CA LEU A 104 -14.35 -2.37 7.91
C LEU A 104 -13.42 -3.40 8.56
N ASP A 105 -13.57 -4.66 8.18
CA ASP A 105 -12.79 -5.75 8.77
C ASP A 105 -11.33 -5.71 8.30
N GLY A 106 -10.52 -5.00 9.07
CA GLY A 106 -9.07 -4.97 9.01
C GLY A 106 -8.46 -4.04 7.95
N LEU A 107 -7.14 -3.89 8.07
CA LEU A 107 -6.31 -2.96 7.30
C LEU A 107 -6.50 -3.04 5.78
N LEU A 108 -6.58 -4.26 5.22
CA LEU A 108 -6.72 -4.41 3.78
C LEU A 108 -8.06 -3.84 3.28
N SER A 109 -9.14 -4.06 4.02
CA SER A 109 -10.48 -3.58 3.65
C SER A 109 -10.52 -2.05 3.65
N ARG A 110 -9.86 -1.40 4.63
CA ARG A 110 -9.73 0.06 4.69
C ARG A 110 -8.97 0.61 3.49
N LEU A 111 -7.81 0.03 3.17
CA LEU A 111 -7.04 0.43 1.97
C LEU A 111 -7.85 0.26 0.68
N LEU A 112 -8.57 -0.85 0.54
CA LEU A 112 -9.42 -1.10 -0.62
C LEU A 112 -10.60 -0.15 -0.73
N TYR A 113 -11.09 0.35 0.41
CA TYR A 113 -12.13 1.35 0.46
C TYR A 113 -11.61 2.70 -0.04
N ASP A 114 -10.48 3.18 0.48
CA ASP A 114 -9.89 4.46 0.04
C ASP A 114 -9.51 4.44 -1.44
N ASP A 115 -9.07 3.29 -1.93
CA ASP A 115 -8.83 3.08 -3.35
C ASP A 115 -10.07 3.38 -4.17
N MET A 116 -11.24 2.89 -3.73
CA MET A 116 -12.51 3.02 -4.43
C MET A 116 -13.13 4.41 -4.26
N ALA A 117 -13.07 4.96 -3.05
CA ALA A 117 -13.73 6.22 -2.70
C ALA A 117 -12.90 7.46 -3.04
N GLY A 118 -11.57 7.35 -2.99
CA GLY A 118 -10.65 8.48 -3.20
C GLY A 118 -9.78 8.31 -4.43
N TYR A 119 -8.88 7.32 -4.41
CA TYR A 119 -7.80 7.22 -5.40
C TYR A 119 -8.29 6.98 -6.84
N LEU A 120 -9.28 6.10 -7.03
CA LEU A 120 -9.86 5.84 -8.34
C LEU A 120 -10.54 7.08 -8.92
N PRO A 121 -11.58 7.66 -8.29
CA PRO A 121 -12.28 8.81 -8.85
C PRO A 121 -11.44 10.10 -8.83
N GLY A 122 -10.52 10.26 -7.86
CA GLY A 122 -9.73 11.47 -7.70
C GLY A 122 -8.43 11.52 -8.51
N ASP A 123 -8.00 10.41 -9.11
CA ASP A 123 -6.74 10.37 -9.86
C ASP A 123 -6.83 9.50 -11.12
N ILE A 124 -7.01 8.19 -10.94
CA ILE A 124 -6.82 7.22 -12.03
C ILE A 124 -7.92 7.29 -13.08
N LEU A 125 -9.18 7.45 -12.68
CA LEU A 125 -10.30 7.53 -13.62
C LEU A 125 -10.30 8.84 -14.40
N VAL A 126 -9.88 9.94 -13.78
CA VAL A 126 -9.70 11.23 -14.47
C VAL A 126 -8.61 11.13 -15.54
N LYS A 127 -7.49 10.47 -15.23
CA LYS A 127 -6.41 10.24 -16.20
C LYS A 127 -6.87 9.37 -17.36
N LEU A 128 -7.60 8.30 -17.08
CA LEU A 128 -8.16 7.41 -18.10
C LEU A 128 -9.08 8.19 -19.04
N ASP A 129 -10.03 8.94 -18.49
CA ASP A 129 -11.03 9.71 -19.22
C ASP A 129 -10.40 10.76 -20.13
N ARG A 130 -9.45 11.55 -19.60
CA ARG A 130 -8.72 12.55 -20.39
C ARG A 130 -7.92 11.93 -21.52
N ALA A 131 -7.26 10.79 -21.27
CA ALA A 131 -6.48 10.10 -22.28
C ALA A 131 -7.36 9.47 -23.37
N SER A 132 -8.52 8.90 -23.02
CA SER A 132 -9.44 8.30 -23.99
C SER A 132 -10.12 9.37 -24.84
N MET A 133 -10.62 10.46 -24.23
CA MET A 133 -11.22 11.57 -24.96
C MET A 133 -10.24 12.27 -25.90
N ALA A 134 -8.96 12.39 -25.52
CA ALA A 134 -7.92 12.94 -26.38
C ALA A 134 -7.72 12.15 -27.69
N ASN A 135 -8.18 10.90 -27.74
CA ASN A 135 -8.10 10.02 -28.91
C ASN A 135 -9.49 9.66 -29.45
N SER A 136 -10.55 10.37 -29.06
CA SER A 136 -11.94 10.07 -29.42
C SER A 136 -12.37 8.63 -29.10
N LEU A 137 -11.80 8.03 -28.05
CA LEU A 137 -12.11 6.69 -27.58
C LEU A 137 -12.99 6.73 -26.32
N GLU A 138 -13.84 5.72 -26.17
CA GLU A 138 -14.59 5.49 -24.93
C GLU A 138 -13.91 4.44 -24.04
N GLY A 139 -13.37 4.88 -22.89
CA GLY A 139 -12.79 3.98 -21.90
C GLY A 139 -13.87 3.34 -21.01
N ARG A 140 -14.08 2.03 -21.13
CA ARG A 140 -14.96 1.27 -20.22
C ARG A 140 -14.14 0.58 -19.12
N CYS A 141 -14.70 0.51 -17.91
CA CYS A 141 -14.08 -0.16 -16.75
C CYS A 141 -14.95 -1.33 -16.24
N PRO A 142 -14.98 -2.51 -16.91
CA PRO A 142 -15.87 -3.62 -16.53
C PRO A 142 -15.72 -4.10 -15.09
N LEU A 143 -14.51 -4.03 -14.53
CA LEU A 143 -14.24 -4.41 -13.12
C LEU A 143 -14.82 -3.43 -12.09
N LEU A 144 -15.35 -2.28 -12.54
CA LEU A 144 -16.08 -1.31 -11.72
C LEU A 144 -17.61 -1.39 -11.91
N ASP A 145 -18.13 -2.38 -12.65
CA ASP A 145 -19.57 -2.67 -12.63
C ASP A 145 -20.03 -2.93 -11.19
N HIS A 146 -21.15 -2.33 -10.79
CA HIS A 146 -21.64 -2.38 -9.41
C HIS A 146 -21.82 -3.83 -8.92
N ARG A 147 -22.26 -4.76 -9.76
CA ARG A 147 -22.43 -6.19 -9.39
C ARG A 147 -21.08 -6.85 -9.12
N VAL A 148 -20.07 -6.52 -9.92
CA VAL A 148 -18.69 -7.03 -9.74
C VAL A 148 -18.10 -6.47 -8.46
N VAL A 149 -18.30 -5.18 -8.19
CA VAL A 149 -17.81 -4.52 -6.98
C VAL A 149 -18.50 -5.08 -5.74
N GLU A 150 -19.83 -5.22 -5.75
CA GLU A 150 -20.62 -5.81 -4.66
C GLU A 150 -20.19 -7.25 -4.38
N PHE A 151 -20.07 -8.09 -5.42
CA PHE A 151 -19.54 -9.44 -5.28
C PHE A 151 -18.14 -9.41 -4.66
N ALA A 152 -17.25 -8.56 -5.17
CA ALA A 152 -15.89 -8.46 -4.66
C ALA A 152 -15.85 -8.03 -3.19
N TRP A 153 -16.77 -7.20 -2.72
CA TRP A 153 -16.83 -6.77 -1.31
C TRP A 153 -17.33 -7.86 -0.36
N ARG A 154 -18.14 -8.81 -0.83
CA ARG A 154 -18.58 -9.98 -0.04
C ARG A 154 -17.51 -11.06 0.12
N LEU A 155 -16.45 -11.00 -0.68
CA LEU A 155 -15.39 -12.01 -0.66
C LEU A 155 -14.48 -11.88 0.57
N PRO A 156 -14.11 -13.01 1.21
CA PRO A 156 -13.10 -13.01 2.26
C PRO A 156 -11.75 -12.46 1.78
N THR A 157 -11.04 -11.75 2.65
CA THR A 157 -9.75 -11.10 2.38
C THR A 157 -8.69 -12.05 1.80
N ASN A 158 -8.69 -13.33 2.20
CA ASN A 158 -7.75 -14.36 1.74
C ASN A 158 -7.95 -14.77 0.26
N THR A 159 -9.13 -14.52 -0.31
CA THR A 159 -9.40 -14.75 -1.75
C THR A 159 -8.86 -13.60 -2.61
N LYS A 160 -8.64 -12.44 -2.00
CA LYS A 160 -8.06 -11.26 -2.66
C LYS A 160 -6.55 -11.29 -2.62
N VAL A 161 -5.97 -11.66 -1.47
CA VAL A 161 -4.52 -11.77 -1.25
C VAL A 161 -4.16 -13.13 -0.65
N ARG A 162 -3.31 -13.89 -1.35
CA ARG A 162 -2.81 -15.20 -0.93
C ARG A 162 -1.34 -15.35 -1.30
N ASN A 163 -0.54 -15.89 -0.37
CA ASN A 163 0.89 -16.16 -0.59
C ASN A 163 1.69 -14.96 -1.13
N GLY A 164 1.40 -13.76 -0.62
CA GLY A 164 2.05 -12.51 -1.04
C GLY A 164 1.65 -12.02 -2.44
N LYS A 165 0.70 -12.69 -3.11
CA LYS A 165 0.13 -12.29 -4.40
C LYS A 165 -1.29 -11.79 -4.16
N GLY A 166 -1.66 -10.67 -4.75
CA GLY A 166 -3.06 -10.25 -4.80
C GLY A 166 -3.68 -10.40 -6.17
N LYS A 167 -4.88 -9.83 -6.33
CA LYS A 167 -5.83 -10.20 -7.38
C LYS A 167 -5.97 -11.73 -7.48
N TRP A 168 -5.89 -12.43 -6.35
CA TRP A 168 -5.75 -13.89 -6.37
C TRP A 168 -6.96 -14.58 -7.00
N ILE A 169 -8.17 -14.06 -6.75
CA ILE A 169 -9.40 -14.55 -7.38
C ILE A 169 -9.51 -14.29 -8.89
N LEU A 170 -8.66 -13.43 -9.47
CA LEU A 170 -8.67 -13.10 -10.90
C LEU A 170 -7.58 -13.86 -11.68
N ARG A 171 -6.99 -14.89 -11.08
CA ARG A 171 -5.90 -15.68 -11.67
C ARG A 171 -6.40 -17.01 -12.19
#